data_AF-A0A820CU01-F1
#
_entry.id   AF-A0A820CU01-F1
#
_cell.length_a   1.000
_cell.length_b   1.000
_cell.length_c   1.000
_cell.angle_alpha   90.00
_cell.angle_beta   90.00
_cell.angle_gamma   90.00
#
_symmetry.space_group_name_H-M   'P 1'
#
loop_
_entity.id
_entity.type
_entity.pdbx_description
1 polymer ?
#
loop_
_entity_poly.entity_id
_entity_poly.type
_entity_poly.pdbx_seq_one_letter_code
_entity_poly.pdbx_strand_id
1 'polypeptide(L)'
;KNIKLIRDKIIEFISSLTKSNGVSFLRAIILCWGERKQQQQQQQQKPSIIRRDNVNEIQALIDILMNINNYTTNDIIYNMNKLLRNLSTTNNKKKQNYIVWCLQFLLTYLEQQKNVSIDCWSILAIMFKECLSPSMSSSVTFLIIRILSFYVKQSPFMVEKRDLKDLQDVTIKVLENCNTIVASSLEQTNWLRKNLQVRITQSEPNTQRITTDSFNELDRSLNNENTSLDFDDNSQSMNSSLIALTILAEHITKLLDIIYNLTDEKDRIIGPYLQNLVNNVMPYVRIHVSLNVPSYRSASILLLNISQYSYTKKTWKKEVFEHLFGKGIFQVDL
;
A
#
# COMPACT_ATOMS: atom_id res chain seq x y z
N LYS A 1 -5.29 17.84 -38.76
CA LYS A 1 -3.97 17.36 -39.26
C LYS A 1 -2.79 17.96 -38.48
N ASN A 2 -2.76 19.27 -38.17
CA ASN A 2 -1.66 19.87 -37.38
C ASN A 2 -1.49 19.34 -35.95
N ILE A 3 -2.56 19.06 -35.21
CA ILE A 3 -2.46 18.64 -33.79
C ILE A 3 -1.74 17.29 -33.62
N LYS A 4 -2.00 16.31 -34.51
CA LYS A 4 -1.30 15.02 -34.49
C LYS A 4 0.19 15.21 -34.79
N LEU A 5 0.53 15.98 -35.82
CA LEU A 5 1.91 16.29 -36.18
C LEU A 5 2.68 16.98 -35.04
N ILE A 6 2.03 17.95 -34.36
CA ILE A 6 2.62 18.64 -33.21
C ILE A 6 2.85 17.66 -32.05
N ARG A 7 1.87 16.79 -31.75
CA ARG A 7 2.02 15.74 -30.73
C ARG A 7 3.19 14.82 -31.04
N ASP A 8 3.31 14.35 -32.28
CA ASP A 8 4.37 13.44 -32.69
C ASP A 8 5.75 14.12 -32.57
N LYS A 9 5.86 15.40 -32.95
CA LYS A 9 7.10 16.20 -32.79
C LYS A 9 7.47 16.44 -31.33
N ILE A 10 6.48 16.68 -30.47
CA ILE A 10 6.69 16.82 -29.02
C ILE A 10 7.19 15.49 -28.44
N ILE A 11 6.58 14.36 -28.82
CA ILE A 11 6.99 13.03 -28.36
C ILE A 11 8.42 12.72 -28.83
N GLU A 12 8.77 13.02 -30.08
CA GLU A 12 10.12 12.82 -30.64
C GLU A 12 11.17 13.61 -29.85
N PHE A 13 10.86 14.88 -29.53
CA PHE A 13 11.73 15.73 -28.71
C PHE A 13 11.88 15.20 -27.28
N ILE A 14 10.77 14.86 -26.62
CA ILE A 14 10.77 14.28 -25.26
C ILE A 14 11.53 12.96 -25.24
N SER A 15 11.37 12.11 -26.26
CA SER A 15 12.09 10.84 -26.39
C SER A 15 13.60 11.05 -26.46
N SER A 16 14.05 12.06 -27.21
CA SER A 16 15.47 12.42 -27.28
C SER A 16 16.01 12.93 -25.95
N LEU A 17 15.22 13.73 -25.22
CA LEU A 17 15.59 14.27 -23.92
C LEU A 17 15.64 13.20 -22.82
N THR A 18 14.72 12.22 -22.88
CA THR A 18 14.62 11.14 -21.89
C THR A 18 15.83 10.21 -21.92
N LYS A 19 16.45 10.00 -23.09
CA LYS A 19 17.65 9.16 -23.23
C LYS A 19 18.84 9.62 -22.38
N SER A 20 19.07 10.92 -22.26
CA SER A 20 20.18 11.47 -21.46
C SER A 20 19.75 11.87 -20.04
N ASN A 21 18.49 12.25 -19.85
CA ASN A 21 18.00 12.88 -18.62
C ASN A 21 16.81 12.15 -17.97
N GLY A 22 16.64 10.84 -18.17
CA GLY A 22 15.48 10.08 -17.71
C GLY A 22 15.10 10.28 -16.23
N VAL A 23 16.08 10.38 -15.34
CA VAL A 23 15.89 10.69 -13.91
C VAL A 23 15.25 12.06 -13.70
N SER A 24 15.81 13.11 -14.31
CA SER A 24 15.31 14.49 -14.18
C SER A 24 13.93 14.65 -14.82
N PHE A 25 13.70 13.97 -15.95
CA PHE A 25 12.42 13.96 -16.64
C PHE A 25 11.32 13.31 -15.78
N LEU A 26 11.58 12.10 -15.26
CA LEU A 26 10.64 11.44 -14.34
C LEU A 26 10.36 12.28 -13.11
N ARG A 27 11.38 12.96 -12.57
CA ARG A 27 11.22 13.84 -11.42
C ARG A 27 10.21 14.95 -11.69
N ALA A 28 10.32 15.61 -12.85
CA ALA A 28 9.39 16.66 -13.25
C ALA A 28 7.96 16.12 -13.41
N ILE A 29 7.79 14.95 -14.06
CA ILE A 29 6.47 14.32 -14.23
C ILE A 29 5.83 14.00 -12.88
N ILE A 30 6.58 13.35 -11.98
CA ILE A 30 6.06 12.92 -10.68
C ILE A 30 5.71 14.14 -9.82
N LEU A 31 6.52 15.20 -9.84
CA LEU A 31 6.19 16.47 -9.17
C LEU A 31 4.87 17.06 -9.70
N CYS A 32 4.73 17.20 -11.02
CA CYS A 32 3.50 17.70 -11.63
C CYS A 32 2.29 16.81 -11.32
N TRP A 33 2.48 15.50 -11.30
CA TRP A 33 1.43 14.54 -10.97
C TRP A 33 0.96 14.69 -9.50
N GLY A 34 1.92 14.81 -8.57
CA GLY A 34 1.65 15.00 -7.15
C GLY A 34 0.95 16.32 -6.85
N GLU A 35 1.44 17.43 -7.40
CA GLU A 35 0.83 18.75 -7.25
C GLU A 35 -0.61 18.78 -7.80
N ARG A 36 -0.85 18.15 -8.95
CA ARG A 36 -2.22 18.05 -9.51
C ARG A 36 -3.15 17.21 -8.66
N LYS A 37 -2.68 16.09 -8.08
CA LYS A 37 -3.47 15.30 -7.12
C LYS A 37 -3.82 16.11 -5.87
N GLN A 38 -2.88 16.89 -5.34
CA GLN A 38 -3.16 17.79 -4.22
C GLN A 38 -4.19 18.87 -4.57
N GLN A 39 -4.08 19.49 -5.75
CA GLN A 39 -5.03 20.49 -6.21
C GLN A 39 -6.45 19.91 -6.40
N GLN A 40 -6.56 18.69 -6.91
CA GLN A 40 -7.86 18.00 -7.02
C GLN A 40 -8.57 17.87 -5.68
N GLN A 41 -7.83 17.59 -4.61
CA GLN A 41 -8.42 17.40 -3.29
C GLN A 41 -8.84 18.70 -2.64
N GLN A 42 -8.02 19.75 -2.77
CA GLN A 42 -8.40 21.08 -2.31
C GLN A 42 -9.69 21.58 -3.00
N GLN A 43 -9.93 21.18 -4.24
CA GLN A 43 -11.17 21.45 -4.97
C GLN A 43 -12.34 20.57 -4.49
N GLN A 44 -12.11 19.29 -4.16
CA GLN A 44 -13.15 18.40 -3.62
C GLN A 44 -13.66 18.83 -2.23
N GLN A 45 -12.83 19.49 -1.42
CA GLN A 45 -13.21 20.01 -0.10
C GLN A 45 -13.95 21.36 -0.17
N LYS A 46 -13.97 22.06 -1.32
CA LYS A 46 -14.66 23.35 -1.49
C LYS A 46 -15.94 23.20 -2.32
N PRO A 47 -17.10 23.68 -1.84
CA PRO A 47 -18.32 23.69 -2.64
C PRO A 47 -18.20 24.78 -3.72
N SER A 48 -17.68 24.44 -4.91
CA SER A 48 -17.60 25.38 -6.03
C SER A 48 -18.12 24.77 -7.32
N ILE A 49 -18.84 25.60 -8.08
CA ILE A 49 -19.70 25.26 -9.24
C ILE A 49 -18.88 25.02 -10.53
N ILE A 50 -17.56 25.24 -10.51
CA ILE A 50 -16.68 25.05 -11.66
C ILE A 50 -15.57 24.06 -11.25
N ARG A 51 -15.82 22.77 -11.46
CA ARG A 51 -14.78 21.73 -11.36
C ARG A 51 -13.92 21.80 -12.61
N ARG A 52 -12.61 22.01 -12.47
CA ARG A 52 -11.68 21.75 -13.58
C ARG A 52 -11.47 20.24 -13.66
N ASP A 53 -11.58 19.66 -14.86
CA ASP A 53 -11.36 18.23 -15.09
C ASP A 53 -9.87 17.89 -15.04
N ASN A 54 -9.25 18.05 -13.87
CA ASN A 54 -7.86 17.72 -13.63
C ASN A 54 -7.57 16.22 -13.87
N VAL A 55 -8.60 15.35 -13.92
CA VAL A 55 -8.47 13.90 -14.17
C VAL A 55 -7.86 13.65 -15.55
N ASN A 56 -8.27 14.44 -16.54
CA ASN A 56 -7.74 14.34 -17.90
C ASN A 56 -6.26 14.71 -17.95
N GLU A 57 -5.81 15.67 -17.12
CA GLU A 57 -4.40 16.08 -17.07
C GLU A 57 -3.51 15.07 -16.35
N ILE A 58 -4.00 14.44 -15.28
CA ILE A 58 -3.27 13.37 -14.57
C ILE A 58 -3.09 12.17 -15.49
N GLN A 59 -4.15 11.79 -16.21
CA GLN A 59 -4.09 10.72 -17.20
C GLN A 59 -3.12 11.07 -18.34
N ALA A 60 -3.14 12.31 -18.82
CA ALA A 60 -2.24 12.76 -19.87
C ALA A 60 -0.76 12.61 -19.50
N LEU A 61 -0.38 12.76 -18.22
CA LEU A 61 1.01 12.52 -17.79
C LEU A 61 1.43 11.06 -17.95
N ILE A 62 0.53 10.13 -17.67
CA ILE A 62 0.78 8.70 -17.84
C ILE A 62 0.81 8.38 -19.33
N ASP A 63 -0.15 8.89 -20.10
CA ASP A 63 -0.19 8.73 -21.56
C ASP A 63 1.09 9.27 -22.23
N ILE A 64 1.64 10.41 -21.77
CA ILE A 64 2.91 10.93 -22.26
C ILE A 64 4.00 9.89 -22.06
N LEU A 65 4.12 9.34 -20.85
CA LEU A 65 5.15 8.36 -20.50
C LEU A 65 5.02 7.05 -21.29
N MET A 66 3.79 6.59 -21.50
CA MET A 66 3.46 5.39 -22.29
C MET A 66 3.82 5.54 -23.78
N ASN A 67 3.81 6.76 -24.31
CA ASN A 67 4.05 7.05 -25.72
C ASN A 67 5.50 7.47 -26.03
N ILE A 68 6.41 7.50 -25.04
CA ILE A 68 7.81 7.84 -25.29
C ILE A 68 8.49 6.72 -26.07
N ASN A 69 9.13 7.08 -27.18
CA ASN A 69 9.81 6.11 -28.03
C ASN A 69 11.01 5.50 -27.30
N ASN A 70 11.10 4.17 -27.31
CA ASN A 70 12.18 3.38 -26.71
C ASN A 70 12.38 3.60 -25.20
N TYR A 71 11.34 4.02 -24.47
CA TYR A 71 11.40 4.12 -23.02
C TYR A 71 10.62 2.96 -22.38
N THR A 72 11.34 1.89 -22.06
CA THR A 72 10.72 0.65 -21.58
C THR A 72 10.29 0.77 -20.12
N THR A 73 9.41 -0.13 -19.66
CA THR A 73 9.04 -0.23 -18.24
C THR A 73 10.27 -0.46 -17.35
N ASN A 74 11.27 -1.20 -17.84
CA ASN A 74 12.53 -1.41 -17.12
C ASN A 74 13.31 -0.12 -16.92
N ASP A 75 13.39 0.73 -17.96
CA ASP A 75 14.07 2.03 -17.89
C ASP A 75 13.37 2.98 -16.91
N ILE A 76 12.04 2.96 -16.90
CA ILE A 76 11.22 3.76 -15.99
C ILE A 76 11.50 3.36 -14.53
N ILE A 77 11.38 2.07 -14.21
CA ILE A 77 11.57 1.58 -12.85
C ILE A 77 13.03 1.78 -12.41
N TYR A 78 13.99 1.56 -13.31
CA TYR A 78 15.41 1.83 -13.04
C TYR A 78 15.67 3.31 -12.69
N ASN A 79 15.12 4.24 -13.48
CA ASN A 79 15.25 5.67 -13.20
C ASN A 79 14.49 6.08 -11.92
N MET A 80 13.36 5.45 -11.61
CA MET A 80 12.65 5.65 -10.34
C MET A 80 13.46 5.15 -9.14
N ASN A 81 14.14 4.01 -9.23
CA ASN A 81 15.06 3.56 -8.18
C ASN A 81 16.15 4.59 -7.91
N LYS A 82 16.76 5.11 -8.98
CA LYS A 82 17.77 6.17 -8.84
C LYS A 82 17.21 7.43 -8.19
N LEU A 83 15.94 7.77 -8.43
CA LEU A 83 15.26 8.87 -7.74
C LEU A 83 15.04 8.57 -6.25
N LEU A 84 14.51 7.39 -5.93
CA LEU A 84 14.20 6.98 -4.56
C LEU A 84 15.44 6.87 -3.68
N ARG A 85 16.53 6.29 -4.22
CA ARG A 85 17.82 6.18 -3.53
C ARG A 85 18.40 7.54 -3.10
N ASN A 86 18.19 8.57 -3.90
CA ASN A 86 18.65 9.94 -3.57
C ASN A 86 17.82 10.60 -2.45
N LEU A 87 16.66 10.03 -2.11
CA LEU A 87 15.70 10.60 -1.17
C LEU A 87 15.63 9.85 0.15
N SER A 88 15.96 8.55 0.15
CA SER A 88 15.83 7.64 1.29
C SER A 88 16.73 7.96 2.48
N THR A 89 17.72 8.83 2.34
CA THR A 89 18.71 9.17 3.38
C THR A 89 18.29 10.32 4.32
N THR A 90 17.10 10.90 4.14
CA THR A 90 16.72 12.14 4.87
C THR A 90 15.28 12.11 5.37
N ASN A 91 15.08 12.28 6.68
CA ASN A 91 13.78 12.28 7.37
C ASN A 91 12.94 13.56 7.15
N ASN A 92 12.94 14.11 5.94
CA ASN A 92 12.15 15.30 5.63
C ASN A 92 10.76 14.88 5.14
N LYS A 93 9.69 15.35 5.81
CA LYS A 93 8.28 15.09 5.41
C LYS A 93 8.03 15.38 3.93
N LYS A 94 8.58 16.48 3.38
CA LYS A 94 8.43 16.81 1.94
C LYS A 94 9.03 15.74 1.02
N LYS A 95 10.13 15.11 1.44
CA LYS A 95 10.77 14.02 0.69
C LYS A 95 9.98 12.72 0.81
N GLN A 96 9.42 12.43 1.98
CA GLN A 96 8.53 11.28 2.16
C GLN A 96 7.27 11.39 1.29
N ASN A 97 6.65 12.58 1.23
CA ASN A 97 5.49 12.80 0.36
C ASN A 97 5.83 12.57 -1.12
N TYR A 98 7.03 13.01 -1.53
CA TYR A 98 7.50 12.76 -2.88
C TYR A 98 7.75 11.26 -3.15
N ILE A 99 8.27 10.50 -2.18
CA ILE A 99 8.41 9.03 -2.29
C ILE A 99 7.03 8.38 -2.48
N VAL A 100 6.02 8.82 -1.72
CA VAL A 100 4.63 8.35 -1.88
C VAL A 100 4.12 8.64 -3.30
N TRP A 101 4.35 9.84 -3.83
CA TRP A 101 3.98 10.19 -5.21
C TRP A 101 4.70 9.33 -6.25
N CYS A 102 6.00 9.05 -6.07
CA CYS A 102 6.74 8.15 -6.96
C CYS A 102 6.07 6.78 -7.04
N LEU A 103 5.79 6.16 -5.89
CA LEU A 103 5.21 4.82 -5.84
C LEU A 103 3.77 4.79 -6.32
N GLN A 104 2.97 5.81 -6.01
CA GLN A 104 1.59 5.89 -6.46
C GLN A 104 1.51 6.16 -7.97
N PHE A 105 2.42 6.97 -8.53
CA PHE A 105 2.56 7.13 -9.98
C PHE A 105 2.96 5.81 -10.64
N LEU A 106 3.95 5.10 -10.09
CA LEU A 106 4.39 3.80 -10.59
C LEU A 106 3.24 2.79 -10.61
N LEU A 107 2.50 2.68 -9.50
CA LEU A 107 1.35 1.79 -9.40
C LEU A 107 0.30 2.12 -10.47
N THR A 108 -0.04 3.40 -10.64
CA THR A 108 -1.02 3.82 -11.65
C THR A 108 -0.51 3.53 -13.08
N TYR A 109 0.77 3.78 -13.34
CA TYR A 109 1.40 3.45 -14.62
C TYR A 109 1.35 1.95 -14.92
N LEU A 110 1.69 1.11 -13.93
CA LEU A 110 1.65 -0.35 -14.07
C LEU A 110 0.22 -0.86 -14.28
N GLU A 111 -0.76 -0.37 -13.52
CA GLU A 111 -2.17 -0.74 -13.68
C GLU A 111 -2.73 -0.41 -15.08
N GLN A 112 -2.18 0.61 -15.76
CA GLN A 112 -2.55 0.95 -17.14
C GLN A 112 -1.92 0.06 -18.19
N GLN A 113 -0.80 -0.59 -17.87
CA GLN A 113 -0.16 -1.60 -18.71
C GLN A 113 -0.95 -2.92 -18.61
N LYS A 114 -2.11 -2.99 -19.25
CA LYS A 114 -2.91 -4.23 -19.31
C LYS A 114 -2.19 -5.26 -20.19
N ASN A 115 -1.98 -6.47 -19.66
CA ASN A 115 -1.51 -7.67 -20.37
C ASN A 115 -0.05 -7.67 -20.83
N VAL A 116 0.83 -6.88 -20.21
CA VAL A 116 2.28 -6.95 -20.48
C VAL A 116 2.94 -7.78 -19.38
N SER A 117 3.65 -8.85 -19.75
CA SER A 117 4.49 -9.60 -18.80
C SER A 117 5.57 -8.66 -18.29
N ILE A 118 5.66 -8.52 -16.96
CA ILE A 118 6.62 -7.63 -16.33
C ILE A 118 7.82 -8.47 -15.89
N ASP A 119 8.90 -8.42 -16.68
CA ASP A 119 10.16 -9.09 -16.37
C ASP A 119 11.17 -8.11 -15.76
N CYS A 120 10.77 -7.47 -14.65
CA CYS A 120 11.58 -6.45 -13.99
C CYS A 120 11.78 -6.69 -12.48
N TRP A 121 11.59 -7.94 -12.02
CA TRP A 121 11.65 -8.29 -10.61
C TRP A 121 12.92 -7.78 -9.93
N SER A 122 14.10 -8.05 -10.52
CA SER A 122 15.38 -7.65 -9.94
C SER A 122 15.47 -6.15 -9.66
N ILE A 123 14.88 -5.31 -10.53
CA ILE A 123 14.84 -3.86 -10.38
C ILE A 123 13.80 -3.46 -9.32
N LEU A 124 12.61 -4.07 -9.33
CA LEU A 124 11.58 -3.84 -8.30
C LEU A 124 12.02 -4.27 -6.91
N ALA A 125 12.74 -5.39 -6.79
CA ALA A 125 13.25 -5.91 -5.54
C ALA A 125 14.22 -4.91 -4.87
N ILE A 126 15.09 -4.28 -5.66
CA ILE A 126 15.98 -3.21 -5.18
C ILE A 126 15.15 -2.04 -4.64
N MET A 127 14.13 -1.60 -5.38
CA MET A 127 13.22 -0.52 -4.97
C MET A 127 12.58 -0.82 -3.61
N PHE A 128 12.01 -2.02 -3.49
CA PHE A 128 11.29 -2.44 -2.29
C PHE A 128 12.24 -2.51 -1.10
N LYS A 129 13.44 -3.10 -1.27
CA LYS A 129 14.44 -3.18 -0.22
C LYS A 129 14.89 -1.80 0.28
N GLU A 130 15.03 -0.81 -0.60
CA GLU A 130 15.35 0.57 -0.22
C GLU A 130 14.19 1.27 0.52
N CYS A 131 12.95 0.99 0.13
CA CYS A 131 11.75 1.60 0.72
C CYS A 131 11.22 0.88 1.99
N LEU A 132 11.78 -0.27 2.37
CA LEU A 132 11.41 -1.03 3.57
C LEU A 132 12.16 -0.60 4.85
N SER A 133 12.89 0.52 4.83
CA SER A 133 13.56 1.02 6.03
C SER A 133 12.53 1.47 7.09
N PRO A 134 12.80 1.28 8.40
CA PRO A 134 11.85 1.60 9.47
C PRO A 134 11.53 3.09 9.60
N SER A 135 12.30 3.95 8.92
CA SER A 135 12.10 5.40 8.87
C SER A 135 11.02 5.85 7.86
N MET A 136 10.51 4.94 7.01
CA MET A 136 9.55 5.28 5.96
C MET A 136 8.11 5.36 6.50
N SER A 137 7.29 6.23 5.91
CA SER A 137 5.86 6.33 6.23
C SER A 137 5.14 4.99 5.96
N SER A 138 4.11 4.69 6.75
CA SER A 138 3.18 3.56 6.57
C SER A 138 2.65 3.48 5.13
N SER A 139 2.36 4.63 4.53
CA SER A 139 1.94 4.84 3.14
C SER A 139 2.84 4.14 2.10
N VAL A 140 4.15 4.13 2.35
CA VAL A 140 5.14 3.48 1.47
C VAL A 140 4.94 1.97 1.47
N THR A 141 4.76 1.37 2.65
CA THR A 141 4.53 -0.08 2.80
C THR A 141 3.26 -0.52 2.10
N PHE A 142 2.20 0.28 2.21
CA PHE A 142 0.91 0.04 1.56
C PHE A 142 1.02 0.01 0.03
N LEU A 143 1.73 0.99 -0.54
CA LEU A 143 1.95 1.05 -1.99
C LEU A 143 2.83 -0.10 -2.47
N ILE A 144 3.87 -0.49 -1.71
CA ILE A 144 4.70 -1.66 -2.05
C ILE A 144 3.86 -2.94 -2.11
N ILE A 145 2.97 -3.19 -1.14
CA ILE A 145 2.09 -4.39 -1.16
C ILE A 145 1.24 -4.40 -2.43
N ARG A 146 0.69 -3.25 -2.81
CA ARG A 146 -0.15 -3.15 -4.02
C ARG A 146 0.65 -3.38 -5.30
N ILE A 147 1.83 -2.77 -5.42
CA ILE A 147 2.72 -2.98 -6.57
C ILE A 147 3.16 -4.44 -6.64
N LEU A 148 3.55 -5.05 -5.50
CA LEU A 148 3.93 -6.45 -5.40
C LEU A 148 2.76 -7.37 -5.80
N SER A 149 1.55 -7.10 -5.30
CA SER A 149 0.36 -7.89 -5.66
C SER A 149 0.01 -7.75 -7.14
N PHE A 150 0.19 -6.57 -7.73
CA PHE A 150 0.02 -6.37 -9.16
C PHE A 150 1.06 -7.16 -9.96
N TYR A 151 2.34 -7.06 -9.58
CA TYR A 151 3.44 -7.77 -10.22
C TYR A 151 3.21 -9.28 -10.25
N VAL A 152 2.90 -9.87 -9.09
CA VAL A 152 2.72 -11.32 -8.92
C VAL A 152 1.53 -11.84 -9.73
N LYS A 153 0.48 -11.04 -9.92
CA LYS A 153 -0.66 -11.40 -10.78
C LYS A 153 -0.29 -11.40 -12.27
N GLN A 154 0.57 -10.49 -12.70
CA GLN A 154 1.00 -10.38 -14.10
C GLN A 154 2.13 -11.35 -14.45
N SER A 155 2.89 -11.83 -13.45
CA SER A 155 4.03 -12.72 -13.64
C SER A 155 3.85 -14.05 -12.87
N PRO A 156 2.85 -14.89 -13.22
CA PRO A 156 2.56 -16.14 -12.50
C PRO A 156 3.62 -17.24 -12.67
N PHE A 157 4.56 -17.10 -13.61
CA PHE A 157 5.59 -18.09 -13.90
C PHE A 157 7.00 -17.47 -13.82
N MET A 158 7.51 -17.27 -12.60
CA MET A 158 8.91 -16.89 -12.41
C MET A 158 9.82 -18.07 -12.80
N VAL A 159 10.59 -17.91 -13.89
CA VAL A 159 11.43 -18.99 -14.47
C VAL A 159 12.69 -19.24 -13.64
N GLU A 160 13.24 -18.22 -12.97
CA GLU A 160 14.48 -18.31 -12.20
C GLU A 160 14.25 -18.67 -10.72
N LYS A 161 14.82 -19.79 -10.27
CA LYS A 161 14.78 -20.20 -8.85
C LYS A 161 15.36 -19.15 -7.89
N ARG A 162 16.38 -18.40 -8.31
CA ARG A 162 16.99 -17.33 -7.52
C ARG A 162 16.01 -16.18 -7.29
N ASP A 163 15.36 -15.74 -8.36
CA ASP A 163 14.43 -14.62 -8.31
C ASP A 163 13.18 -14.99 -7.53
N LEU A 164 12.74 -16.26 -7.60
CA LEU A 164 11.67 -16.79 -6.75
C LEU A 164 12.02 -16.71 -5.26
N LYS A 165 13.25 -17.08 -4.87
CA LYS A 165 13.68 -16.98 -3.47
C LYS A 165 13.75 -15.52 -3.00
N ASP A 166 14.30 -14.63 -3.82
CA ASP A 166 14.33 -13.20 -3.47
C ASP A 166 12.92 -12.59 -3.39
N LEU A 167 12.00 -13.05 -4.26
CA LEU A 167 10.58 -12.70 -4.20
C LEU A 167 9.93 -13.15 -2.89
N GLN A 168 10.22 -14.35 -2.43
CA GLN A 168 9.75 -14.84 -1.13
C GLN A 168 10.30 -13.98 0.02
N ASP A 169 11.60 -13.75 0.05
CA ASP A 169 12.26 -12.98 1.12
C ASP A 169 11.74 -11.53 1.18
N VAL A 170 11.54 -10.88 0.03
CA VAL A 170 10.97 -9.54 -0.03
C VAL A 170 9.50 -9.55 0.37
N THR A 171 8.70 -10.51 -0.10
CA THR A 171 7.27 -10.59 0.20
C THR A 171 7.03 -10.72 1.70
N ILE A 172 7.70 -11.67 2.36
CA ILE A 172 7.48 -11.87 3.80
C ILE A 172 7.88 -10.63 4.60
N LYS A 173 8.99 -9.99 4.22
CA LYS A 173 9.45 -8.76 4.89
C LYS A 173 8.48 -7.59 4.73
N VAL A 174 7.90 -7.42 3.54
CA VAL A 174 6.86 -6.42 3.29
C VAL A 174 5.63 -6.70 4.16
N LEU A 175 5.21 -7.96 4.23
CA LEU A 175 4.07 -8.40 5.03
C LEU A 175 4.31 -8.26 6.54
N GLU A 176 5.55 -8.49 7.02
CA GLU A 176 5.98 -8.26 8.40
C GLU A 176 6.01 -6.77 8.76
N ASN A 177 6.52 -5.91 7.87
CA ASN A 177 6.45 -4.46 8.06
C ASN A 177 5.00 -3.99 8.18
N CYS A 178 4.10 -4.50 7.33
CA CYS A 178 2.67 -4.17 7.42
C CYS A 178 2.02 -4.68 8.71
N ASN A 179 2.37 -5.89 9.16
CA ASN A 179 1.92 -6.40 10.46
C ASN A 179 2.46 -5.56 11.64
N THR A 180 3.65 -4.97 11.51
CA THR A 180 4.19 -4.02 12.51
C THR A 180 3.36 -2.74 12.56
N ILE A 181 2.86 -2.26 11.41
CA ILE A 181 1.93 -1.12 11.38
C ILE A 181 0.60 -1.50 12.06
N VAL A 182 0.06 -2.70 11.82
CA VAL A 182 -1.12 -3.21 12.57
C VAL A 182 -0.84 -3.24 14.07
N ALA A 183 0.37 -3.59 14.50
CA ALA A 183 0.73 -3.60 15.92
C ALA A 183 0.91 -2.20 16.52
N SER A 184 1.09 -1.15 15.71
CA SER A 184 1.42 0.20 16.18
C SER A 184 0.33 0.85 17.00
N SER A 185 -0.94 0.51 16.76
CA SER A 185 -2.08 0.97 17.58
C SER A 185 -2.47 0.01 18.70
N LEU A 186 -1.61 -0.97 19.02
CA LEU A 186 -1.81 -1.89 20.15
C LEU A 186 -1.00 -1.44 21.38
N GLU A 187 -1.63 -1.49 22.55
CA GLU A 187 -0.98 -1.34 23.85
C GLU A 187 -0.89 -2.68 24.58
N GLN A 188 0.24 -2.90 25.25
CA GLN A 188 0.36 -4.02 26.18
C GLN A 188 -0.42 -3.69 27.46
N THR A 189 -1.43 -4.50 27.73
CA THR A 189 -2.41 -4.22 28.81
C THR A 189 -1.84 -4.35 30.22
N ASN A 190 -0.82 -5.21 30.43
CA ASN A 190 -0.20 -5.44 31.73
C ASN A 190 1.22 -6.03 31.59
N TRP A 191 2.07 -5.77 32.58
CA TRP A 191 3.45 -6.31 32.65
C TRP A 191 3.48 -7.83 32.93
N LEU A 192 2.42 -8.39 33.53
CA LEU A 192 2.32 -9.81 33.91
C LEU A 192 1.61 -10.70 32.87
N ARG A 193 0.75 -10.13 32.01
CA ARG A 193 0.12 -10.82 30.89
C ARG A 193 0.37 -10.02 29.63
N LYS A 194 1.08 -10.62 28.66
CA LYS A 194 1.33 -10.07 27.30
C LYS A 194 0.03 -10.04 26.46
N ASN A 195 -1.04 -9.46 27.00
CA ASN A 195 -2.29 -9.27 26.30
C ASN A 195 -2.27 -7.89 25.61
N LEU A 196 -2.58 -7.86 24.33
CA LEU A 196 -2.65 -6.64 23.50
C LEU A 196 -4.09 -6.10 23.49
N GLN A 197 -4.25 -4.77 23.55
CA GLN A 197 -5.52 -4.06 23.36
C GLN A 197 -5.33 -2.91 22.38
N VAL A 198 -6.37 -2.57 21.60
CA VAL A 198 -6.32 -1.43 20.69
C VAL A 198 -6.40 -0.13 21.49
N ARG A 199 -5.57 0.85 21.14
CA ARG A 199 -5.66 2.22 21.67
C ARG A 199 -6.99 2.83 21.26
N ILE A 200 -7.84 3.15 22.23
CA ILE A 200 -9.06 3.93 21.99
C ILE A 200 -8.85 5.27 22.69
N THR A 201 -8.25 6.25 22.00
CA THR A 201 -8.26 7.63 22.47
C THR A 201 -9.69 8.18 22.33
N GLN A 202 -10.27 8.65 23.44
CA GLN A 202 -11.57 9.29 23.51
C GLN A 202 -11.54 10.70 22.86
N SER A 203 -11.18 10.80 21.59
CA SER A 203 -11.37 12.04 20.82
C SER A 203 -12.75 12.03 20.17
N GLU A 204 -13.46 13.15 20.28
CA GLU A 204 -14.84 13.36 19.81
C GLU A 204 -15.05 12.93 18.34
N PRO A 205 -16.27 12.48 17.99
CA PRO A 205 -16.55 11.85 16.70
C PRO A 205 -16.63 12.89 15.59
N ASN A 206 -15.49 13.26 15.02
CA ASN A 206 -15.49 13.80 13.66
C ASN A 206 -15.89 12.65 12.73
N THR A 207 -17.18 12.66 12.39
CA THR A 207 -17.89 11.65 11.62
C THR A 207 -17.29 11.52 10.22
N GLN A 208 -16.23 10.74 10.07
CA GLN A 208 -15.83 10.22 8.78
C GLN A 208 -16.68 8.98 8.54
N ARG A 209 -17.78 9.15 7.80
CA ARG A 209 -18.54 8.03 7.22
C ARG A 209 -17.60 7.26 6.29
N ILE A 210 -16.99 6.22 6.83
CA ILE A 210 -16.14 5.29 6.10
C ILE A 210 -17.06 4.43 5.21
N THR A 211 -17.10 4.75 3.93
CA THR A 211 -17.75 3.96 2.89
C THR A 211 -16.75 2.94 2.36
N THR A 212 -17.19 1.69 2.23
CA THR A 212 -16.46 0.44 1.94
C THR A 212 -15.68 0.36 0.60
N ASP A 213 -15.38 1.48 -0.04
CA ASP A 213 -14.58 1.51 -1.28
C ASP A 213 -13.08 1.59 -0.94
N SER A 214 -12.49 0.42 -0.66
CA SER A 214 -11.09 0.17 -0.28
C SER A 214 -10.05 1.00 -1.06
N PHE A 215 -10.30 1.25 -2.35
CA PHE A 215 -9.40 1.99 -3.23
C PHE A 215 -9.43 3.52 -3.03
N ASN A 216 -10.64 4.07 -2.85
CA ASN A 216 -10.83 5.51 -2.66
C ASN A 216 -10.38 5.96 -1.27
N GLU A 217 -10.44 5.05 -0.29
CA GLU A 217 -10.07 5.32 1.09
C GLU A 217 -8.55 5.35 1.31
N LEU A 218 -7.81 4.47 0.62
CA LEU A 218 -6.34 4.54 0.51
C LEU A 218 -5.90 5.83 -0.17
N ASP A 219 -6.46 6.14 -1.34
CA ASP A 219 -6.08 7.36 -2.04
C ASP A 219 -6.48 8.63 -1.27
N ARG A 220 -7.53 8.59 -0.44
CA ARG A 220 -7.86 9.69 0.48
C ARG A 220 -6.90 9.76 1.67
N SER A 221 -6.53 8.63 2.29
CA SER A 221 -5.68 8.60 3.47
C SER A 221 -4.21 8.91 3.16
N LEU A 222 -3.64 8.30 2.12
CA LEU A 222 -2.29 8.59 1.59
C LEU A 222 -2.10 10.08 1.26
N ASN A 223 -3.20 10.76 0.97
CA ASN A 223 -3.19 12.17 0.66
C ASN A 223 -3.59 13.09 1.82
N ASN A 224 -4.37 12.62 2.79
CA ASN A 224 -4.70 13.35 4.02
C ASN A 224 -3.50 13.44 4.98
N GLU A 225 -2.54 12.49 4.93
CA GLU A 225 -1.23 12.61 5.60
C GLU A 225 -0.51 13.93 5.22
N ASN A 226 -0.86 14.54 4.09
CA ASN A 226 -0.23 15.74 3.56
C ASN A 226 -0.82 17.07 4.09
N THR A 227 -1.97 17.06 4.76
CA THR A 227 -2.76 18.30 5.03
C THR A 227 -2.84 18.73 6.48
N SER A 228 -2.40 17.93 7.44
CA SER A 228 -2.65 18.20 8.86
C SER A 228 -1.36 18.30 9.67
N LEU A 229 -1.02 19.53 10.06
CA LEU A 229 0.08 19.82 10.98
C LEU A 229 -0.25 19.48 12.44
N ASP A 230 -1.51 19.15 12.76
CA ASP A 230 -2.03 19.16 14.14
C ASP A 230 -2.75 17.86 14.59
N PHE A 231 -2.59 16.72 13.92
CA PHE A 231 -3.17 15.46 14.43
C PHE A 231 -2.22 14.73 15.37
N ASP A 232 -2.69 14.42 16.57
CA ASP A 232 -2.03 13.57 17.57
C ASP A 232 -1.48 12.29 16.93
N ASP A 233 -0.23 11.93 17.25
CA ASP A 233 0.46 10.71 16.77
C ASP A 233 -0.40 9.44 16.95
N ASN A 234 -1.22 9.41 18.01
CA ASN A 234 -2.16 8.32 18.27
C ASN A 234 -3.22 8.17 17.17
N SER A 235 -3.84 9.27 16.72
CA SER A 235 -4.86 9.24 15.66
C SER A 235 -4.29 8.77 14.31
N GLN A 236 -3.05 9.16 14.00
CA GLN A 236 -2.34 8.74 12.79
C GLN A 236 -2.01 7.23 12.83
N SER A 237 -1.62 6.71 13.99
CA SER A 237 -1.35 5.28 14.18
C SER A 237 -2.60 4.40 14.03
N MET A 238 -3.76 4.85 14.52
CA MET A 238 -5.03 4.15 14.37
C MET A 238 -5.48 4.09 12.91
N ASN A 239 -5.39 5.21 12.19
CA ASN A 239 -5.72 5.26 10.75
C ASN A 239 -4.77 4.37 9.94
N SER A 240 -3.47 4.43 10.22
CA SER A 240 -2.48 3.54 9.57
C SER A 240 -2.77 2.07 9.85
N SER A 241 -3.17 1.73 11.07
CA SER A 241 -3.51 0.35 11.46
C SER A 241 -4.77 -0.16 10.75
N LEU A 242 -5.82 0.67 10.65
CA LEU A 242 -7.02 0.37 9.88
C LEU A 242 -6.67 0.06 8.42
N ILE A 243 -5.87 0.93 7.81
CA ILE A 243 -5.44 0.76 6.42
C ILE A 243 -4.62 -0.52 6.24
N ALA A 244 -3.70 -0.79 7.17
CA ALA A 244 -2.89 -2.00 7.15
C ALA A 244 -3.77 -3.26 7.23
N LEU A 245 -4.79 -3.28 8.10
CA LEU A 245 -5.76 -4.37 8.19
C LEU A 245 -6.50 -4.58 6.87
N THR A 246 -6.97 -3.50 6.24
CA THR A 246 -7.69 -3.55 4.95
C THR A 246 -6.81 -4.08 3.81
N ILE A 247 -5.57 -3.59 3.70
CA ILE A 247 -4.62 -4.05 2.67
C ILE A 247 -4.24 -5.51 2.87
N LEU A 248 -3.95 -5.91 4.12
CA LEU A 248 -3.66 -7.30 4.41
C LEU A 248 -4.86 -8.18 4.08
N ALA A 249 -6.07 -7.79 4.46
CA ALA A 249 -7.29 -8.51 4.12
C ALA A 249 -7.43 -8.73 2.60
N GLU A 250 -7.09 -7.73 1.80
CA GLU A 250 -7.24 -7.79 0.34
C GLU A 250 -6.17 -8.64 -0.38
N HIS A 251 -4.92 -8.58 0.10
CA HIS A 251 -3.76 -9.06 -0.66
C HIS A 251 -3.05 -10.28 -0.08
N ILE A 252 -3.09 -10.51 1.24
CA ILE A 252 -2.26 -11.52 1.93
C ILE A 252 -2.40 -12.91 1.31
N THR A 253 -3.63 -13.38 1.14
CA THR A 253 -3.91 -14.73 0.67
C THR A 253 -3.42 -14.93 -0.76
N LYS A 254 -3.65 -13.95 -1.64
CA LYS A 254 -3.20 -14.00 -3.04
C LYS A 254 -1.67 -14.05 -3.13
N LEU A 255 -0.98 -13.25 -2.33
CA LEU A 255 0.48 -13.23 -2.29
C LEU A 255 1.04 -14.56 -1.79
N LEU A 256 0.52 -15.06 -0.67
CA LEU A 256 0.97 -16.32 -0.09
C LEU A 256 0.69 -17.52 -1.01
N ASP A 257 -0.48 -17.59 -1.63
CA ASP A 257 -0.89 -18.70 -2.49
C ASP A 257 -0.17 -18.68 -3.85
N ILE A 258 0.19 -17.52 -4.41
CA ILE A 258 0.92 -17.50 -5.69
C ILE A 258 2.42 -17.76 -5.46
N ILE A 259 3.01 -17.17 -4.43
CA ILE A 259 4.48 -17.13 -4.26
C ILE A 259 5.03 -18.38 -3.55
N TYR A 260 4.26 -18.98 -2.64
CA TYR A 260 4.75 -20.08 -1.80
C TYR A 260 4.09 -21.43 -2.08
N ASN A 261 3.14 -21.51 -3.02
CA ASN A 261 2.46 -22.78 -3.32
C ASN A 261 3.35 -23.80 -4.02
N LEU A 262 4.50 -23.38 -4.57
CA LEU A 262 5.47 -24.23 -5.27
C LEU A 262 6.72 -24.54 -4.42
N THR A 263 6.70 -24.31 -3.11
CA THR A 263 7.93 -24.34 -2.27
C THR A 263 7.77 -25.22 -1.03
N ASP A 264 8.75 -26.09 -0.81
CA ASP A 264 8.78 -27.02 0.33
C ASP A 264 8.97 -26.30 1.69
N GLU A 265 9.48 -25.06 1.68
CA GLU A 265 9.71 -24.25 2.90
C GLU A 265 8.49 -23.44 3.35
N LYS A 266 7.34 -23.57 2.66
CA LYS A 266 6.10 -22.84 2.92
C LYS A 266 5.75 -22.81 4.41
N ASP A 267 5.80 -23.96 5.08
CA ASP A 267 5.37 -24.13 6.46
C ASP A 267 6.27 -23.41 7.46
N ARG A 268 7.57 -23.40 7.19
CA ARG A 268 8.59 -22.80 8.06
C ARG A 268 8.49 -21.29 8.09
N ILE A 269 8.12 -20.67 6.97
CA ILE A 269 8.07 -19.21 6.81
C ILE A 269 6.66 -18.68 7.11
N ILE A 270 5.63 -19.27 6.50
CA ILE A 270 4.25 -18.79 6.61
C ILE A 270 3.68 -19.04 8.02
N GLY A 271 3.99 -20.19 8.62
CA GLY A 271 3.45 -20.56 9.94
C GLY A 271 3.73 -19.53 11.03
N PRO A 272 5.01 -19.20 11.31
CA PRO A 272 5.37 -18.19 12.31
C PRO A 272 4.80 -16.80 12.01
N TYR A 273 4.82 -16.40 10.73
CA TYR A 273 4.26 -15.12 10.32
C TYR A 273 2.76 -15.03 10.59
N LEU A 274 1.98 -16.02 10.15
CA LEU A 274 0.52 -16.04 10.36
C LEU A 274 0.17 -16.12 11.85
N GLN A 275 0.95 -16.86 12.66
CA GLN A 275 0.76 -16.88 14.10
C GLN A 275 0.95 -15.50 14.72
N ASN A 276 2.02 -14.79 14.33
CA ASN A 276 2.28 -13.43 14.79
C ASN A 276 1.19 -12.45 14.32
N LEU A 277 0.74 -12.58 13.07
CA LEU A 277 -0.34 -11.76 12.52
C LEU A 277 -1.64 -11.96 13.29
N VAL A 278 -2.05 -13.20 13.55
CA VAL A 278 -3.25 -13.49 14.34
C VAL A 278 -3.18 -12.82 15.71
N ASN A 279 -2.04 -12.91 16.40
CA ASN A 279 -1.87 -12.28 17.71
C ASN A 279 -2.08 -10.76 17.69
N ASN A 280 -1.65 -10.07 16.62
CA ASN A 280 -1.82 -8.63 16.45
C ASN A 280 -3.21 -8.24 15.96
N VAL A 281 -3.89 -9.10 15.22
CA VAL A 281 -5.23 -8.82 14.66
C VAL A 281 -6.33 -9.08 15.68
N MET A 282 -6.17 -10.07 16.56
CA MET A 282 -7.21 -10.46 17.52
C MET A 282 -7.71 -9.31 18.40
N PRO A 283 -6.87 -8.42 18.97
CA PRO A 283 -7.33 -7.28 19.77
C PRO A 283 -8.41 -6.42 19.10
N TYR A 284 -8.35 -6.23 17.77
CA TYR A 284 -9.32 -5.43 17.02
C TYR A 284 -10.71 -6.06 16.96
N VAL A 285 -10.80 -7.38 17.07
CA VAL A 285 -12.07 -8.12 17.07
C VAL A 285 -12.64 -8.27 18.48
N ARG A 286 -11.83 -8.04 19.52
CA ARG A 286 -12.29 -8.10 20.93
C ARG A 286 -13.02 -6.83 21.39
N ILE A 287 -12.85 -5.73 20.65
CA ILE A 287 -13.32 -4.42 21.06
C ILE A 287 -14.61 -4.08 20.30
N HIS A 288 -15.69 -3.93 21.05
CA HIS A 288 -17.02 -3.61 20.54
C HIS A 288 -17.37 -2.15 20.88
N VAL A 289 -16.71 -1.21 20.18
CA VAL A 289 -16.94 0.24 20.29
C VAL A 289 -17.21 0.79 18.89
N SER A 290 -18.12 1.75 18.76
CA SER A 290 -18.52 2.34 17.47
C SER A 290 -17.35 2.88 16.66
N LEU A 291 -16.36 3.49 17.32
CA LEU A 291 -15.13 3.99 16.70
C LEU A 291 -14.24 2.87 16.12
N ASN A 292 -14.32 1.65 16.65
CA ASN A 292 -13.54 0.50 16.20
C ASN A 292 -14.24 -0.31 15.08
N VAL A 293 -15.51 0.00 14.75
CA VAL A 293 -16.29 -0.75 13.74
C VAL A 293 -15.53 -0.95 12.41
N PRO A 294 -14.85 0.05 11.83
CA PRO A 294 -14.09 -0.15 10.59
C PRO A 294 -12.95 -1.17 10.76
N SER A 295 -12.16 -1.03 11.83
CA SER A 295 -11.04 -1.92 12.13
C SER A 295 -11.51 -3.33 12.45
N TYR A 296 -12.62 -3.45 13.18
CA TYR A 296 -13.29 -4.72 13.46
C TYR A 296 -13.68 -5.45 12.17
N ARG A 297 -14.27 -4.75 11.21
CA ARG A 297 -14.67 -5.32 9.91
C ARG A 297 -13.45 -5.79 9.11
N SER A 298 -12.45 -4.93 8.93
CA SER A 298 -11.23 -5.29 8.19
C SER A 298 -10.47 -6.44 8.87
N ALA A 299 -10.36 -6.43 10.20
CA ALA A 299 -9.77 -7.52 10.97
C ALA A 299 -10.56 -8.84 10.79
N SER A 300 -11.89 -8.79 10.83
CA SER A 300 -12.74 -9.97 10.63
C SER A 300 -12.57 -10.58 9.24
N ILE A 301 -12.53 -9.75 8.19
CA ILE A 301 -12.27 -10.20 6.80
C ILE A 301 -10.87 -10.79 6.68
N LEU A 302 -9.85 -10.14 7.26
CA LEU A 302 -8.49 -10.64 7.27
C LEU A 302 -8.40 -12.03 7.92
N LEU A 303 -8.99 -12.17 9.10
CA LEU A 303 -8.99 -13.43 9.84
C LEU A 303 -9.73 -14.54 9.08
N LEU A 304 -10.87 -14.22 8.45
CA LEU A 304 -11.58 -15.13 7.55
C LEU A 304 -10.66 -15.62 6.42
N ASN A 305 -9.96 -14.70 5.76
CA ASN A 305 -9.08 -15.02 4.63
C ASN A 305 -7.88 -15.88 5.01
N ILE A 306 -7.36 -15.76 6.23
CA ILE A 306 -6.23 -16.58 6.72
C ILE A 306 -6.68 -17.86 7.45
N SER A 307 -7.97 -18.03 7.72
CA SER A 307 -8.51 -19.21 8.42
C SER A 307 -8.36 -20.51 7.62
N GLN A 308 -8.25 -20.39 6.29
CA GLN A 308 -8.04 -21.52 5.40
C GLN A 308 -6.67 -22.21 5.61
N TYR A 309 -5.70 -21.49 6.17
CA TYR A 309 -4.38 -22.06 6.46
C TYR A 309 -4.43 -22.91 7.73
N SER A 310 -3.95 -24.16 7.66
CA SER A 310 -3.92 -25.08 8.80
C SER A 310 -3.19 -24.52 10.03
N TYR A 311 -2.17 -23.69 9.83
CA TYR A 311 -1.34 -23.08 10.88
C TYR A 311 -2.11 -22.14 11.79
N THR A 312 -3.11 -21.43 11.26
CA THR A 312 -3.90 -20.48 12.06
C THR A 312 -4.83 -21.22 13.02
N LYS A 313 -5.24 -22.47 12.71
CA LYS A 313 -6.20 -23.25 13.50
C LYS A 313 -5.82 -23.39 14.98
N LYS A 314 -4.54 -23.58 15.33
CA LYS A 314 -4.12 -23.76 16.74
C LYS A 314 -4.27 -22.48 17.55
N THR A 315 -3.85 -21.35 16.98
CA THR A 315 -3.93 -20.01 17.60
C THR A 315 -5.38 -19.53 17.64
N TRP A 316 -6.14 -19.81 16.57
CA TRP A 316 -7.48 -19.27 16.36
C TRP A 316 -8.59 -20.09 17.05
N LYS A 317 -8.45 -21.43 17.15
CA LYS A 317 -9.49 -22.31 17.71
C LYS A 317 -9.82 -22.01 19.18
N LYS A 318 -8.85 -21.60 20.00
CA LYS A 318 -9.15 -21.30 21.41
C LYS A 318 -9.84 -19.94 21.55
N GLU A 319 -9.25 -18.91 20.95
CA GLU A 319 -9.67 -17.54 21.17
C GLU A 319 -10.93 -17.16 20.38
N VAL A 320 -11.09 -17.61 19.14
CA VAL A 320 -12.26 -17.28 18.32
C VAL A 320 -13.49 -18.01 18.76
N PHE A 321 -13.39 -19.28 19.15
CA PHE A 321 -14.55 -20.01 19.69
C PHE A 321 -15.07 -19.31 20.96
N GLU A 322 -14.19 -18.88 21.86
CA GLU A 322 -14.61 -18.12 23.05
C GLU A 322 -15.30 -16.80 22.69
N HIS A 323 -14.89 -16.12 21.62
CA HIS A 323 -15.48 -14.85 21.20
C HIS A 323 -16.75 -15.02 20.35
N LEU A 324 -16.79 -15.97 19.39
CA LEU A 324 -17.93 -16.28 18.50
C LEU A 324 -19.24 -16.56 19.26
N PHE A 325 -19.14 -17.08 20.48
CA PHE A 325 -20.29 -17.32 21.36
C PHE A 325 -20.55 -16.20 22.37
N GLY A 326 -19.80 -15.09 22.30
CA GLY A 326 -19.98 -13.91 23.12
C GLY A 326 -21.23 -13.11 22.72
N LYS A 327 -21.97 -12.59 23.70
CA LYS A 327 -23.24 -11.87 23.50
C LYS A 327 -23.11 -10.58 22.66
N GLY A 328 -21.90 -10.04 22.48
CA GLY A 328 -21.63 -8.73 21.85
C GLY A 328 -21.25 -8.77 20.37
N ILE A 329 -21.09 -9.95 19.75
CA ILE A 329 -20.58 -10.03 18.37
C ILE A 329 -21.47 -9.36 17.34
N PHE A 330 -22.78 -9.54 17.45
CA PHE A 330 -23.75 -8.96 16.52
C PHE A 330 -24.16 -7.54 16.90
N GLN A 331 -23.57 -6.96 17.95
CA GLN A 331 -23.90 -5.62 18.44
C GLN A 331 -23.04 -4.51 17.84
N VAL A 332 -22.09 -4.85 16.96
CA VAL A 332 -21.18 -3.87 16.34
C VAL A 332 -21.92 -2.98 15.32
N ASP A 333 -23.03 -3.46 14.75
CA ASP A 333 -23.84 -2.76 13.74
C ASP A 333 -25.21 -2.27 14.27
N LEU A 334 -25.51 -2.50 15.56
CA LEU A 334 -26.71 -2.01 16.26
C LEU A 334 -26.40 -0.71 17.00
#